data_AF-A0A2N8M6D0-F1
#
_entry.id   AF-A0A2N8M6D0-F1
#
_cell.length_a   1.000
_cell.length_b   1.000
_cell.length_c   1.000
_cell.angle_alpha   90.00
_cell.angle_beta   90.00
_cell.angle_gamma   90.00
#
_symmetry.space_group_name_H-M   'P 1'
#
loop_
_entity.id
_entity.type
_entity.pdbx_description
1 polymer ?
#
loop_
_entity_poly.entity_id
_entity_poly.type
_entity_poly.pdbx_seq_one_letter_code
_entity_poly.pdbx_strand_id
1 'polypeptide(L)'
;YWMTILYIEEPVELISFLALVGWMWKTRDMDVANVAPREEMRRVFNLISWIMMYGIAIYWGASYFTEQDGTWHMTVIRDTDFTPSHIIEFYMSYPMYIVIGVGGFMYARTRLPTYACKGWSIAYVLLFVGPFMIFPNVGLNEWGHTFWFMEELFVEPLHWMFVFFGWFSLAVFGVTLQLIGRVVELAHGHEELLGLEPAE
;
A
#
# COMPACT_ATOMS: atom_id res chain seq x y z
N TYR A 1 16.62 8.44 -22.88
CA TYR A 1 16.92 7.99 -21.51
C TYR A 1 15.63 7.94 -20.69
N TRP A 2 15.00 9.07 -20.36
CA TRP A 2 13.81 9.11 -19.49
C TRP A 2 12.54 8.49 -20.08
N MET A 3 12.12 8.86 -21.29
CA MET A 3 10.92 8.26 -21.91
C MET A 3 11.04 6.75 -22.11
N THR A 4 12.25 6.23 -22.23
CA THR A 4 12.48 4.77 -22.32
C THR A 4 12.13 4.07 -21.01
N ILE A 5 12.36 4.71 -19.86
CA ILE A 5 11.97 4.20 -18.54
C ILE A 5 10.43 4.13 -18.47
N LEU A 6 9.76 5.25 -18.76
CA LEU A 6 8.29 5.34 -18.76
C LEU A 6 7.63 4.26 -19.62
N TYR A 7 8.09 4.08 -20.86
CA TYR A 7 7.51 3.08 -21.77
C TYR A 7 7.78 1.63 -21.35
N ILE A 8 8.77 1.38 -20.48
CA ILE A 8 9.10 0.05 -19.97
C ILE A 8 8.37 -0.21 -18.65
N GLU A 9 8.34 0.74 -17.73
CA GLU A 9 7.78 0.54 -16.38
C GLU A 9 6.27 0.32 -16.42
N GLU A 10 5.52 1.12 -17.17
CA GLU A 10 4.06 1.02 -17.31
C GLU A 10 3.56 -0.42 -17.64
N PRO A 11 4.02 -1.08 -18.72
CA PRO A 11 3.59 -2.45 -19.00
C PRO A 11 4.15 -3.45 -17.98
N VAL A 12 5.36 -3.24 -17.46
CA VAL A 12 5.98 -4.15 -16.47
C VAL A 12 5.18 -4.15 -15.17
N GLU A 13 4.74 -2.98 -14.70
CA GLU A 13 3.97 -2.80 -13.49
C GLU A 13 2.56 -3.38 -13.64
N LEU A 14 1.89 -3.13 -14.76
CA LEU A 14 0.59 -3.71 -15.06
C LEU A 14 0.67 -5.25 -15.11
N ILE A 15 1.67 -5.82 -15.78
CA ILE A 15 1.88 -7.27 -15.83
C ILE A 15 2.19 -7.80 -14.42
N SER A 16 3.03 -7.11 -13.66
CA SER A 16 3.38 -7.50 -12.28
C SER A 16 2.17 -7.50 -11.37
N PHE A 17 1.31 -6.49 -11.48
CA PHE A 17 0.04 -6.39 -10.76
C PHE A 17 -0.88 -7.58 -11.08
N LEU A 18 -1.15 -7.81 -12.37
CA LEU A 18 -2.05 -8.88 -12.81
C LEU A 18 -1.49 -10.26 -12.46
N ALA A 19 -0.18 -10.46 -12.61
CA ALA A 19 0.50 -11.70 -12.23
C ALA A 19 0.42 -11.94 -10.73
N LEU A 20 0.65 -10.91 -9.89
CA LEU A 20 0.56 -11.01 -8.44
C LEU A 20 -0.86 -11.34 -8.00
N VAL A 21 -1.86 -10.57 -8.43
CA VAL A 21 -3.27 -10.79 -8.06
C VAL A 21 -3.75 -12.16 -8.57
N GLY A 22 -3.46 -12.49 -9.82
CA GLY A 22 -3.82 -13.76 -10.43
C GLY A 22 -3.18 -14.95 -9.73
N TRP A 23 -1.88 -14.87 -9.42
CA TRP A 23 -1.16 -15.90 -8.67
C TRP A 23 -1.73 -16.06 -7.27
N MET A 24 -1.95 -14.96 -6.55
CA MET A 24 -2.50 -14.95 -5.20
C MET A 24 -3.90 -15.55 -5.15
N TRP A 25 -4.75 -15.23 -6.12
CA TRP A 25 -6.08 -15.82 -6.22
C TRP A 25 -6.03 -17.31 -6.57
N LYS A 26 -5.21 -17.70 -7.55
CA LYS A 26 -5.08 -19.09 -7.99
C LYS A 26 -4.54 -20.01 -6.89
N THR A 27 -3.65 -19.50 -6.06
CA THR A 27 -3.00 -20.25 -4.96
C THR A 27 -3.66 -20.00 -3.60
N ARG A 28 -4.88 -19.46 -3.58
CA ARG A 28 -5.64 -19.22 -2.34
C ARG A 28 -5.92 -20.52 -1.61
N ASP A 29 -6.01 -20.43 -0.29
CA ASP A 29 -6.45 -21.56 0.52
C ASP A 29 -7.96 -21.75 0.33
N MET A 30 -8.37 -22.94 -0.11
CA MET A 30 -9.79 -23.27 -0.33
C MET A 30 -10.51 -23.63 0.97
N ASP A 31 -9.76 -24.01 2.01
CA ASP A 31 -10.25 -24.38 3.34
C ASP A 31 -9.65 -23.48 4.43
N VAL A 32 -9.61 -22.17 4.14
CA VAL A 32 -8.99 -21.16 5.01
C VAL A 32 -9.61 -21.10 6.41
N ALA A 33 -10.81 -21.63 6.61
CA ALA A 33 -11.47 -21.69 7.91
C ALA A 33 -10.83 -22.69 8.89
N ASN A 34 -10.18 -23.74 8.37
CA ASN A 34 -9.68 -24.88 9.15
C ASN A 34 -8.15 -24.94 9.21
N VAL A 35 -7.46 -23.80 9.08
CA VAL A 35 -6.00 -23.77 9.11
C VAL A 35 -5.48 -24.14 10.51
N ALA A 36 -4.40 -24.93 10.59
CA ALA A 36 -3.79 -25.29 11.87
C ALA A 36 -3.13 -24.07 12.55
N PRO A 37 -3.17 -23.94 13.90
CA PRO A 37 -2.67 -22.76 14.61
C PRO A 37 -1.22 -22.37 14.29
N ARG A 38 -0.32 -23.37 14.20
CA ARG A 38 1.09 -23.14 13.85
C ARG A 38 1.26 -22.56 12.44
N GLU A 39 0.48 -23.08 11.49
CA GLU A 39 0.52 -22.60 10.11
C GLU A 39 -0.12 -21.21 10.01
N GLU A 40 -1.17 -20.95 10.78
CA GLU A 40 -1.74 -19.60 10.89
C GLU A 40 -0.74 -18.59 11.42
N MET A 41 -0.02 -18.92 12.49
CA MET A 41 1.02 -18.06 13.06
C MET A 41 2.07 -17.70 12.01
N ARG A 42 2.56 -18.69 11.25
CA ARG A 42 3.49 -18.46 10.14
C ARG A 42 2.91 -17.51 9.09
N ARG A 43 1.64 -17.68 8.72
CA ARG A 43 0.95 -16.80 7.77
C ARG A 43 0.78 -15.40 8.32
N VAL A 44 0.50 -15.23 9.61
CA VAL A 44 0.46 -13.92 10.28
C VAL A 44 1.81 -13.21 10.17
N PHE A 45 2.92 -13.89 10.44
CA PHE A 45 4.26 -13.29 10.28
C PHE A 45 4.59 -12.91 8.84
N ASN A 46 4.18 -13.72 7.86
CA ASN A 46 4.34 -13.35 6.45
C ASN A 46 3.52 -12.10 6.10
N LEU A 47 2.31 -11.94 6.65
CA LEU A 47 1.52 -10.73 6.47
C LEU A 47 2.18 -9.51 7.13
N ILE A 48 2.80 -9.68 8.30
CA ILE A 48 3.62 -8.63 8.92
C ILE A 48 4.76 -8.24 7.97
N SER A 49 5.44 -9.20 7.33
CA SER A 49 6.46 -8.90 6.33
C SER A 49 5.91 -8.11 5.14
N TRP A 50 4.71 -8.45 4.64
CA TRP A 50 4.04 -7.66 3.60
C TRP A 50 3.78 -6.23 4.03
N ILE A 51 3.27 -6.01 5.24
CA ILE A 51 2.99 -4.67 5.77
C ILE A 51 4.29 -3.87 5.97
N MET A 52 5.37 -4.51 6.42
CA MET A 52 6.68 -3.87 6.53
C MET A 52 7.23 -3.44 5.16
N MET A 53 7.17 -4.33 4.17
CA MET A 53 7.58 -3.99 2.80
C MET A 53 6.71 -2.88 2.20
N TYR A 54 5.42 -2.89 2.51
CA TYR A 54 4.50 -1.83 2.10
C TYR A 54 4.85 -0.48 2.75
N GLY A 55 5.20 -0.45 4.04
CA GLY A 55 5.69 0.76 4.72
C GLY A 55 6.96 1.32 4.09
N ILE A 56 7.92 0.45 3.72
CA ILE A 56 9.13 0.87 3.00
C ILE A 56 8.79 1.44 1.61
N ALA A 57 7.85 0.80 0.89
CA ALA A 57 7.41 1.28 -0.40
C ALA A 57 6.72 2.64 -0.32
N ILE A 58 5.87 2.85 0.70
CA ILE A 58 5.27 4.16 1.00
C ILE A 58 6.34 5.20 1.31
N TYR A 59 7.37 4.88 2.09
CA TYR A 59 8.47 5.80 2.37
C TYR A 59 9.15 6.29 1.08
N TRP A 60 9.47 5.38 0.16
CA TRP A 60 10.08 5.77 -1.10
C TRP A 60 9.14 6.62 -1.95
N GLY A 61 7.89 6.18 -2.13
CA GLY A 61 6.94 6.91 -2.97
C GLY A 61 6.50 8.22 -2.35
N ALA A 62 5.79 8.16 -1.23
CA ALA A 62 5.09 9.30 -0.64
C ALA A 62 5.97 10.21 0.24
N SER A 63 7.28 9.93 0.38
CA SER A 63 8.22 10.83 1.05
C SER A 63 9.42 11.13 0.16
N TYR A 64 10.28 10.15 -0.13
CA TYR A 64 11.55 10.44 -0.81
C TYR A 64 11.35 11.01 -2.22
N PHE A 65 10.62 10.32 -3.10
CA PHE A 65 10.44 10.76 -4.48
C PHE A 65 9.48 11.95 -4.58
N THR A 66 8.46 12.02 -3.72
CA THR A 66 7.57 13.18 -3.65
C THR A 66 8.27 14.46 -3.20
N GLU A 67 9.09 14.44 -2.13
CA GLU A 67 9.83 15.64 -1.74
C GLU A 67 10.99 15.95 -2.70
N GLN A 68 11.54 14.93 -3.37
CA GLN A 68 12.51 15.14 -4.45
C GLN A 68 11.89 15.95 -5.59
N ASP A 69 10.63 15.72 -5.97
CA ASP A 69 10.00 16.49 -7.04
C ASP A 69 9.87 17.98 -6.69
N GLY A 70 9.64 18.29 -5.41
CA GLY A 70 9.65 19.68 -4.90
C GLY A 70 10.96 20.43 -5.21
N THR A 71 12.12 19.78 -5.11
CA THR A 71 13.41 20.42 -5.50
C THR A 71 13.58 20.50 -7.01
N TRP A 72 13.03 19.53 -7.75
CA TRP A 72 13.08 19.51 -9.21
C TRP A 72 12.29 20.67 -9.82
N HIS A 73 11.13 21.00 -9.25
CA HIS A 73 10.34 22.19 -9.61
C HIS A 73 11.11 23.51 -9.49
N MET A 74 12.11 23.59 -8.61
CA MET A 74 12.94 24.78 -8.44
C MET A 74 14.17 24.79 -9.37
N THR A 75 14.36 23.72 -10.15
CA THR A 75 15.56 23.50 -10.97
C THR A 75 15.29 23.71 -12.47
N VAL A 76 14.08 23.43 -12.94
CA VAL A 76 13.74 23.49 -14.36
C VAL A 76 12.42 24.21 -14.63
N ILE A 77 12.33 24.86 -15.79
CA ILE A 77 11.05 25.20 -16.41
C ILE A 77 10.64 23.99 -17.24
N ARG A 78 9.44 23.47 -17.02
CA ARG A 78 9.03 22.16 -17.53
C ARG A 78 8.66 22.24 -19.02
N ASP A 79 9.27 21.39 -19.83
CA ASP A 79 8.90 21.21 -21.25
C ASP A 79 7.58 20.44 -21.42
N THR A 80 7.24 19.58 -20.45
CA THR A 80 6.08 18.69 -20.44
C THR A 80 5.82 18.18 -19.02
N ASP A 81 4.72 17.44 -18.84
CA ASP A 81 4.39 16.79 -17.58
C ASP A 81 5.24 15.56 -17.27
N PHE A 82 5.95 15.01 -18.26
CA PHE A 82 6.89 13.90 -18.08
C PHE A 82 8.31 14.39 -17.75
N THR A 83 8.48 14.97 -16.56
CA THR A 83 9.82 15.29 -16.04
C THR A 83 10.52 14.02 -15.53
N PRO A 84 11.86 14.03 -15.40
CA PRO A 84 12.57 12.93 -14.75
C PRO A 84 12.03 12.58 -13.36
N SER A 85 11.68 13.57 -12.55
CA SER A 85 11.09 13.37 -11.22
C SER A 85 9.71 12.75 -11.30
N HIS A 86 8.82 13.25 -12.17
CA HIS A 86 7.46 12.74 -12.33
C HIS A 86 7.44 11.28 -12.81
N ILE A 87 8.31 10.90 -13.75
CA ILE A 87 8.46 9.51 -14.22
C ILE A 87 8.71 8.58 -13.02
N ILE A 88 9.67 8.91 -12.18
CA ILE A 88 10.05 8.08 -11.02
C ILE A 88 9.00 8.16 -9.90
N GLU A 89 8.43 9.33 -9.65
CA GLU A 89 7.44 9.51 -8.58
C GLU A 89 6.11 8.85 -8.95
N PHE A 90 5.41 9.40 -9.95
CA PHE A 90 4.03 9.06 -10.26
C PHE A 90 3.87 7.76 -11.03
N TYR A 91 4.81 7.45 -11.93
CA TYR A 91 4.70 6.32 -12.85
C TYR A 91 5.58 5.13 -12.47
N MET A 92 6.37 5.24 -11.40
CA MET A 92 7.14 4.12 -10.86
C MET A 92 6.86 3.88 -9.38
N SER A 93 7.19 4.85 -8.52
CA SER A 93 7.16 4.64 -7.08
C SER A 93 5.72 4.45 -6.54
N TYR A 94 4.75 5.18 -7.11
CA TYR A 94 3.35 5.10 -6.73
C TYR A 94 2.73 3.76 -7.14
N PRO A 95 2.80 3.34 -8.41
CA PRO A 95 2.42 2.00 -8.82
C PRO A 95 3.09 0.90 -8.00
N MET A 96 4.39 1.01 -7.71
CA MET A 96 5.11 0.01 -6.91
C MET A 96 4.50 -0.18 -5.52
N TYR A 97 4.23 0.90 -4.75
CA TYR A 97 3.61 0.72 -3.44
C TYR A 97 2.16 0.25 -3.55
N ILE A 98 1.41 0.65 -4.57
CA ILE A 98 0.05 0.13 -4.84
C ILE A 98 0.09 -1.38 -5.06
N VAL A 99 1.01 -1.88 -5.90
CA VAL A 99 1.16 -3.32 -6.18
C VAL A 99 1.50 -4.09 -4.90
N ILE A 100 2.42 -3.58 -4.08
CA ILE A 100 2.79 -4.21 -2.80
C ILE A 100 1.61 -4.19 -1.82
N GLY A 101 0.88 -3.08 -1.73
CA GLY A 101 -0.32 -2.94 -0.89
C GLY A 101 -1.42 -3.91 -1.28
N VAL A 102 -1.70 -4.04 -2.58
CA VAL A 102 -2.63 -5.03 -3.14
C VAL A 102 -2.14 -6.45 -2.83
N GLY A 103 -0.85 -6.71 -2.95
CA GLY A 103 -0.23 -7.99 -2.58
C GLY A 103 -0.51 -8.39 -1.14
N GLY A 104 -0.25 -7.50 -0.18
CA GLY A 104 -0.53 -7.72 1.24
C GLY A 104 -2.02 -7.92 1.51
N PHE A 105 -2.88 -7.08 0.91
CA PHE A 105 -4.33 -7.18 1.06
C PHE A 105 -4.88 -8.52 0.54
N MET A 106 -4.44 -8.90 -0.67
CA MET A 106 -4.79 -10.18 -1.28
C MET A 106 -4.27 -11.33 -0.42
N TYR A 107 -3.03 -11.26 0.10
CA TYR A 107 -2.45 -12.27 0.99
C TYR A 107 -3.37 -12.53 2.18
N ALA A 108 -3.74 -11.47 2.89
CA ALA A 108 -4.59 -11.54 4.07
C ALA A 108 -5.93 -12.23 3.74
N ARG A 109 -6.61 -11.77 2.69
CA ARG A 109 -7.93 -12.26 2.27
C ARG A 109 -7.97 -13.71 1.81
N THR A 110 -6.84 -14.27 1.42
CA THR A 110 -6.78 -15.61 0.81
C THR A 110 -6.07 -16.65 1.68
N ARG A 111 -5.39 -16.24 2.75
CA ARG A 111 -4.57 -17.12 3.61
C ARG A 111 -4.96 -17.08 5.08
N LEU A 112 -5.57 -16.00 5.57
CA LEU A 112 -5.86 -15.83 6.99
C LEU A 112 -7.36 -15.86 7.27
N PRO A 113 -7.83 -16.75 8.18
CA PRO A 113 -9.25 -16.84 8.53
C PRO A 113 -9.81 -15.53 9.09
N THR A 114 -9.03 -14.78 9.87
CA THR A 114 -9.44 -13.48 10.43
C THR A 114 -9.88 -12.50 9.34
N TYR A 115 -9.19 -12.48 8.21
CA TYR A 115 -9.50 -11.56 7.13
C TYR A 115 -10.40 -12.19 6.07
N ALA A 116 -10.43 -13.50 5.91
CA ALA A 116 -11.26 -14.18 4.90
C ALA A 116 -12.68 -14.46 5.39
N CYS A 117 -12.81 -14.95 6.63
CA CYS A 117 -14.06 -15.52 7.18
C CYS A 117 -14.84 -14.53 8.05
N LYS A 118 -14.16 -13.65 8.81
CA LYS A 118 -14.80 -12.70 9.74
C LYS A 118 -15.29 -11.41 9.06
N GLY A 119 -15.42 -11.40 7.73
CA GLY A 119 -15.85 -10.24 6.94
C GLY A 119 -14.69 -9.34 6.50
N TRP A 120 -15.00 -8.07 6.21
CA TRP A 120 -14.02 -7.08 5.76
C TRP A 120 -13.51 -6.25 6.93
N SER A 121 -12.20 -6.30 7.18
CA SER A 121 -11.57 -5.38 8.13
C SER A 121 -11.65 -3.96 7.60
N ILE A 122 -12.42 -3.09 8.27
CA ILE A 122 -12.50 -1.68 7.91
C ILE A 122 -11.11 -1.05 7.90
N ALA A 123 -10.28 -1.35 8.91
CA ALA A 123 -8.92 -0.84 8.99
C ALA A 123 -8.09 -1.25 7.76
N TYR A 124 -8.16 -2.52 7.35
CA TYR A 124 -7.38 -2.97 6.20
C TYR A 124 -7.96 -2.47 4.87
N VAL A 125 -9.29 -2.35 4.75
CA VAL A 125 -9.90 -1.73 3.57
C VAL A 125 -9.46 -0.27 3.42
N LEU A 126 -9.46 0.50 4.51
CA LEU A 126 -8.97 1.88 4.48
C LEU A 126 -7.49 1.93 4.07
N LEU A 127 -6.63 1.12 4.71
CA LEU A 127 -5.20 1.04 4.36
C LEU A 127 -4.96 0.68 2.89
N PHE A 128 -5.81 -0.18 2.33
CA PHE A 128 -5.76 -0.59 0.92
C PHE A 128 -6.27 0.48 -0.04
N VAL A 129 -7.36 1.18 0.31
CA VAL A 129 -7.97 2.23 -0.54
C VAL A 129 -7.15 3.51 -0.53
N GLY A 130 -6.46 3.83 0.58
CA GLY A 130 -5.66 5.04 0.76
C GLY A 130 -4.80 5.40 -0.46
N PRO A 131 -3.93 4.50 -0.94
CA PRO A 131 -3.15 4.67 -2.17
C PRO A 131 -3.92 5.18 -3.39
N PHE A 132 -5.13 4.66 -3.63
CA PHE A 132 -5.92 5.01 -4.80
C PHE A 132 -6.46 6.44 -4.74
N MET A 133 -6.51 7.02 -3.54
CA MET A 133 -6.86 8.42 -3.36
C MET A 133 -5.79 9.36 -3.92
N ILE A 134 -4.60 8.87 -4.27
CA ILE A 134 -3.56 9.70 -4.90
C ILE A 134 -3.85 10.02 -6.37
N PHE A 135 -4.67 9.22 -7.05
CA PHE A 135 -4.88 9.36 -8.50
C PHE A 135 -5.53 10.67 -8.93
N PRO A 136 -6.55 11.22 -8.23
CA PRO A 136 -7.02 12.57 -8.53
C PRO A 136 -5.92 13.61 -8.42
N ASN A 137 -4.94 13.43 -7.52
CA ASN A 137 -3.83 14.36 -7.36
C ASN A 137 -2.85 14.28 -8.51
N VAL A 138 -2.47 13.09 -8.94
CA VAL A 138 -1.61 12.93 -10.12
C VAL A 138 -2.30 13.50 -11.37
N GLY A 139 -3.56 13.13 -11.60
CA GLY A 139 -4.31 13.59 -12.79
C GLY A 139 -4.57 15.10 -12.80
N LEU A 140 -4.90 15.70 -11.65
CA LEU A 140 -5.03 17.14 -11.55
C LEU A 140 -3.66 17.84 -11.59
N ASN A 141 -2.60 17.30 -10.98
CA ASN A 141 -1.24 17.86 -11.06
C ASN A 141 -0.82 18.03 -12.53
N GLU A 142 -1.04 16.99 -13.34
CA GLU A 142 -0.83 17.05 -14.77
C GLU A 142 -1.73 18.09 -15.43
N TRP A 143 -3.05 18.07 -15.18
CA TRP A 143 -3.99 18.95 -15.89
C TRP A 143 -3.94 20.42 -15.51
N GLY A 144 -3.71 20.77 -14.25
CA GLY A 144 -3.68 22.18 -13.83
C GLY A 144 -2.36 22.89 -14.10
N HIS A 145 -1.28 22.14 -14.36
CA HIS A 145 -0.07 22.72 -14.93
C HIS A 145 -0.20 22.94 -16.45
N THR A 146 -1.05 22.19 -17.17
CA THR A 146 -1.34 22.42 -18.59
C THR A 146 -2.41 23.49 -18.85
N PHE A 147 -3.42 23.63 -17.97
CA PHE A 147 -4.50 24.60 -18.10
C PHE A 147 -4.42 25.64 -17.00
N TRP A 148 -4.11 26.89 -17.36
CA TRP A 148 -3.89 28.06 -16.51
C TRP A 148 -5.11 28.45 -15.65
N PHE A 149 -5.51 27.61 -14.69
CA PHE A 149 -6.51 27.91 -13.67
C PHE A 149 -5.84 28.49 -12.42
N MET A 150 -6.49 29.46 -11.77
CA MET A 150 -5.98 30.09 -10.55
C MET A 150 -5.72 29.05 -9.45
N GLU A 151 -4.62 29.25 -8.72
CA GLU A 151 -4.18 28.45 -7.57
C GLU A 151 -5.29 28.20 -6.53
N GLU A 152 -6.29 29.08 -6.42
CA GLU A 152 -7.43 28.94 -5.49
C GLU A 152 -8.32 27.71 -5.77
N LEU A 153 -8.45 27.26 -7.02
CA LEU A 153 -9.20 26.06 -7.37
C LEU A 153 -8.31 24.80 -7.44
N PHE A 154 -7.00 25.01 -7.46
CA PHE A 154 -5.99 23.97 -7.70
C PHE A 154 -5.32 23.51 -6.40
N VAL A 155 -4.96 24.44 -5.53
CA VAL A 155 -4.30 24.16 -4.24
C VAL A 155 -5.29 23.51 -3.27
N GLU A 156 -6.52 24.01 -3.17
CA GLU A 156 -7.44 23.55 -2.12
C GLU A 156 -7.92 22.10 -2.33
N PRO A 157 -8.48 21.69 -3.49
CA PRO A 157 -9.02 20.33 -3.67
C PRO A 157 -7.94 19.25 -3.86
N LEU A 158 -6.83 19.59 -4.51
CA LEU A 158 -5.71 18.67 -4.79
C LEU A 158 -5.06 18.19 -3.48
N HIS A 159 -4.80 19.09 -2.53
CA HIS A 159 -4.09 18.69 -1.32
C HIS A 159 -4.94 17.79 -0.41
N TRP A 160 -6.28 17.87 -0.48
CA TRP A 160 -7.16 17.04 0.33
C TRP A 160 -7.00 15.55 0.06
N MET A 161 -6.65 15.10 -1.15
CA MET A 161 -6.48 13.65 -1.35
C MET A 161 -5.17 13.12 -0.77
N PHE A 162 -4.12 13.94 -0.62
CA PHE A 162 -2.95 13.58 0.18
C PHE A 162 -3.34 13.43 1.66
N VAL A 163 -4.26 14.28 2.15
CA VAL A 163 -4.79 14.16 3.52
C VAL A 163 -5.58 12.86 3.68
N PHE A 164 -6.48 12.52 2.74
CA PHE A 164 -7.20 11.24 2.77
C PHE A 164 -6.25 10.04 2.69
N PHE A 165 -5.25 10.09 1.81
CA PHE A 165 -4.19 9.09 1.74
C PHE A 165 -3.48 8.93 3.09
N GLY A 166 -3.07 10.04 3.72
CA GLY A 166 -2.43 10.04 5.03
C GLY A 166 -3.32 9.43 6.12
N TRP A 167 -4.57 9.88 6.22
CA TRP A 167 -5.54 9.36 7.19
C TRP A 167 -5.85 7.89 7.01
N PHE A 168 -5.96 7.43 5.77
CA PHE A 168 -6.20 6.02 5.47
C PHE A 168 -4.95 5.18 5.74
N SER A 169 -3.76 5.73 5.53
CA SER A 169 -2.49 5.06 5.85
C SER A 169 -2.34 4.82 7.36
N LEU A 170 -2.87 5.71 8.21
CA LEU A 170 -2.91 5.51 9.67
C LEU A 170 -3.79 4.32 10.10
N ALA A 171 -4.64 3.79 9.21
CA ALA A 171 -5.39 2.56 9.48
C ALA A 171 -4.47 1.33 9.67
N VAL A 172 -3.18 1.44 9.34
CA VAL A 172 -2.15 0.45 9.70
C VAL A 172 -2.11 0.15 11.20
N PHE A 173 -2.48 1.10 12.07
CA PHE A 173 -2.60 0.85 13.51
C PHE A 173 -3.70 -0.16 13.81
N GLY A 174 -4.87 -0.01 13.16
CA GLY A 174 -5.97 -0.97 13.31
C GLY A 174 -5.63 -2.34 12.77
N VAL A 175 -4.93 -2.42 11.63
CA VAL A 175 -4.44 -3.70 11.07
C VAL A 175 -3.43 -4.35 12.03
N THR A 176 -2.49 -3.58 12.56
CA THR A 176 -1.49 -4.06 13.52
C THR A 176 -2.16 -4.61 14.79
N LEU A 177 -3.15 -3.91 15.33
CA LEU A 177 -3.91 -4.40 16.50
C LEU A 177 -4.64 -5.71 16.21
N GLN A 178 -5.23 -5.87 15.02
CA GLN A 178 -5.87 -7.12 14.60
C GLN A 178 -4.86 -8.27 14.50
N LEU A 179 -3.65 -8.01 14.01
CA LEU A 179 -2.59 -9.01 13.92
C LEU A 179 -2.07 -9.40 15.29
N ILE A 180 -1.75 -8.43 16.16
CA ILE A 180 -1.29 -8.70 17.53
C ILE A 180 -2.35 -9.47 18.31
N GLY A 181 -3.62 -9.07 18.22
CA GLY A 181 -4.72 -9.80 18.85
C GLY A 181 -4.77 -11.26 18.40
N ARG A 182 -4.57 -11.52 17.10
CA ARG A 182 -4.53 -12.90 16.60
C ARG A 182 -3.29 -13.68 17.05
N VAL A 183 -2.13 -13.03 17.15
CA VAL A 183 -0.91 -13.65 17.71
C VAL A 183 -1.16 -14.07 19.16
N VAL A 184 -1.77 -13.21 19.97
CA VAL A 184 -2.10 -13.52 21.37
C VAL A 184 -3.08 -14.69 21.46
N GLU A 185 -4.15 -14.68 20.66
CA GLU A 185 -5.11 -15.80 20.60
C GLU A 185 -4.44 -17.14 20.23
N LEU A 186 -3.50 -17.13 19.28
CA LEU A 186 -2.80 -18.33 18.83
C LEU A 186 -1.70 -18.79 19.81
N ALA A 187 -1.20 -17.90 20.67
CA ALA A 187 -0.19 -18.19 21.68
C ALA A 187 -0.80 -18.60 23.03
N HIS A 188 -2.10 -18.39 23.23
CA HIS A 188 -2.81 -18.76 24.45
C HIS A 188 -2.63 -20.26 24.78
N GLY A 189 -2.29 -20.58 26.03
CA GLY A 189 -1.97 -21.96 26.44
C GLY A 189 -0.53 -22.42 26.11
N HIS A 190 0.29 -21.57 25.50
CA HIS A 190 1.75 -21.74 25.38
C HIS A 190 2.53 -20.73 26.26
N GLU A 191 1.88 -20.16 27.27
CA GLU A 191 2.44 -19.15 28.18
C GLU A 191 3.70 -19.64 28.91
N GLU A 192 3.77 -20.92 29.26
CA GLU A 192 4.95 -21.57 29.86
C GLU A 192 6.19 -21.49 28.96
N LEU A 193 6.03 -21.49 27.63
CA LEU A 193 7.15 -21.36 26.67
C LEU A 193 7.63 -19.91 26.52
N LEU A 194 6.80 -18.94 26.92
CA LEU A 194 7.09 -17.51 26.84
C LEU A 194 7.63 -16.94 28.15
N GLY A 195 7.67 -17.73 29.23
CA GLY A 195 8.11 -17.28 30.55
C GLY A 195 7.19 -16.22 31.16
N LEU A 196 5.93 -16.15 30.71
CA LEU A 196 4.91 -15.26 31.23
C LEU A 196 4.10 -16.03 32.27
N GLU A 197 3.94 -15.47 33.47
CA GLU A 197 3.01 -16.02 34.45
C GLU A 197 1.58 -15.97 33.89
N PRO A 198 0.77 -17.03 34.10
CA PRO A 198 -0.61 -17.03 33.66
C PRO A 198 -1.34 -15.85 34.29
N ALA A 199 -2.01 -15.03 33.47
CA ALA A 199 -2.80 -13.92 33.96
C ALA A 199 -4.01 -14.46 34.75
N GLU A 200 -4.12 -14.06 36.02
CA GLU A 200 -5.26 -14.36 36.91
C GLU A 200 -6.60 -13.83 36.36
#